data_AF-A0A229W155-F1
#
_entry.id   AF-A0A229W155-F1
#
_cell.length_a   1.000
_cell.length_b   1.000
_cell.length_c   1.000
_cell.angle_alpha   90.00
_cell.angle_beta   90.00
_cell.angle_gamma   90.00
#
_symmetry.space_group_name_H-M   'P 1'
#
loop_
_entity.id
_entity.type
_entity.pdbx_description
1 polymer ?
#
loop_
_entity_poly.entity_id
_entity_poly.type
_entity_poly.pdbx_seq_one_letter_code
_entity_poly.pdbx_strand_id
1 'polypeptide(L)'
;MALNTTQLERYYNASIGEVYGAMKHYLESDQSRFVLKNVDDLSCSCTFSSGISMTTWGENLTASAVPSGDGVLVKLTVAGKLGSTAAGFQNAHNVAIADEFFSGVSATLSADRTVEVSQNPEQQVTAKADTTLSEDSTERQQPSLMQENPMVSERETDSAESLTSAAIPVAAESGTPTTQENHSLKNKGIWDRHKLQITIAAIVVVAVVVVSTVAFVALRNNQSDDDLVVQKVASACNQDNKVAVLTEGNYSNKPALQMVWRNTDDMKIVECIANHTNMDDDIVYEIGDSHTSKDNSSRVWGNWVISWTVDDETEAVDMTIRYLGDDSAAKSKAKETSLANEQQRKSANAQSLVFDLSCYESASDSDTSTGTRIAGVTSSNYEDTVWKKDVLVTCHTTGSYPAGTADNMSEDEKEAMIDAYGTVNKDISSLGVLYSLCASTAFVEMGMQTMTSDQAKELVAALTLCPSHPRADEIKQKAEKDTARESEVASKRQQGMIKDDGTYKVPSEMSTGTWKTMSEKVSNCYWEMQDANGQIYDNNFVSAGIAQTITIPNDVAGFSSRGCGVWEKQ
;
A
#
# COMPACT_ATOMS: atom_id res chain seq x y z
N MET A 1 -27.20 -1.42 18.60
CA MET A 1 -25.98 -0.79 18.06
C MET A 1 -25.53 -1.66 16.91
N ALA A 2 -25.37 -1.13 15.70
CA ALA A 2 -24.75 -1.87 14.61
C ALA A 2 -23.22 -1.77 14.79
N LEU A 3 -22.51 -2.89 14.74
CA LEU A 3 -21.05 -2.89 14.73
C LEU A 3 -20.58 -2.52 13.34
N ASN A 4 -19.89 -1.39 13.20
CA ASN A 4 -19.29 -1.02 11.92
C ASN A 4 -18.10 -1.96 11.67
N THR A 5 -18.21 -2.78 10.63
CA THR A 5 -17.29 -3.89 10.36
C THR A 5 -16.63 -3.64 9.01
N THR A 6 -15.35 -3.31 9.01
CA THR A 6 -14.59 -3.13 7.77
C THR A 6 -14.07 -4.49 7.32
N GLN A 7 -14.34 -4.86 6.06
CA GLN A 7 -13.82 -6.08 5.43
C GLN A 7 -12.88 -5.68 4.29
N LEU A 8 -11.68 -6.25 4.30
CA LEU A 8 -10.60 -5.97 3.34
C LEU A 8 -10.05 -7.29 2.83
N GLU A 9 -9.70 -7.38 1.54
CA GLU A 9 -9.34 -8.65 0.90
C GLU A 9 -8.08 -8.51 0.04
N ARG A 10 -7.18 -9.50 0.08
CA ARG A 10 -6.00 -9.57 -0.80
C ARG A 10 -5.84 -10.96 -1.39
N TYR A 11 -5.52 -11.02 -2.69
CA TYR A 11 -5.28 -12.26 -3.42
C TYR A 11 -3.80 -12.67 -3.39
N TYR A 12 -3.54 -13.97 -3.24
CA TYR A 12 -2.21 -14.56 -3.24
C TYR A 12 -2.17 -15.75 -4.20
N ASN A 13 -1.19 -15.76 -5.11
CA ASN A 13 -0.90 -16.88 -6.00
C ASN A 13 0.03 -17.89 -5.30
N ALA A 14 -0.57 -18.64 -4.38
CA ALA A 14 0.03 -19.69 -3.56
C ALA A 14 -1.10 -20.61 -3.07
N SER A 15 -0.76 -21.82 -2.61
CA SER A 15 -1.74 -22.75 -2.04
C SER A 15 -2.30 -22.26 -0.69
N ILE A 16 -3.48 -22.73 -0.30
CA ILE A 16 -4.09 -22.37 0.99
C ILE A 16 -3.20 -22.75 2.18
N GLY A 17 -2.44 -23.84 2.09
CA GLY A 17 -1.47 -24.23 3.11
C GLY A 17 -0.31 -23.25 3.27
N GLU A 18 0.28 -22.80 2.16
CA GLU A 18 1.33 -21.77 2.17
C GLU A 18 0.81 -20.45 2.77
N VAL A 19 -0.33 -19.95 2.29
CA VAL A 19 -0.87 -18.65 2.70
C VAL A 19 -1.31 -18.65 4.16
N TYR A 20 -1.99 -19.71 4.61
CA TYR A 20 -2.37 -19.86 6.01
C TYR A 20 -1.14 -20.06 6.93
N GLY A 21 -0.15 -20.83 6.48
CA GLY A 21 1.13 -21.00 7.17
C GLY A 21 1.85 -19.66 7.36
N ALA A 22 1.95 -18.85 6.30
CA ALA A 22 2.56 -17.53 6.36
C ALA A 22 1.76 -16.53 7.23
N MET A 23 0.42 -16.58 7.20
CA MET A 23 -0.43 -15.81 8.12
C MET A 23 -0.11 -16.14 9.58
N LYS A 24 -0.01 -17.42 9.92
CA LYS A 24 0.31 -17.89 11.27
C LYS A 24 1.74 -17.50 11.67
N HIS A 25 2.73 -17.81 10.84
CA HIS A 25 4.13 -17.53 11.12
C HIS A 25 4.40 -16.02 11.28
N TYR A 26 3.79 -15.17 10.45
CA TYR A 26 3.88 -13.72 10.63
C TYR A 26 3.32 -13.29 12.00
N LEU A 27 2.09 -13.71 12.34
CA LEU A 27 1.42 -13.37 13.60
C LEU A 27 2.07 -13.97 14.86
N GLU A 28 2.88 -15.03 14.71
CA GLU A 28 3.70 -15.64 15.78
C GLU A 28 5.12 -15.06 15.87
N SER A 29 5.55 -14.24 14.89
CA SER A 29 6.91 -13.69 14.85
C SER A 29 7.12 -12.47 15.75
N ASP A 30 8.32 -12.34 16.35
CA ASP A 30 8.72 -11.16 17.13
C ASP A 30 8.77 -9.86 16.30
N GLN A 31 8.70 -9.94 14.97
CA GLN A 31 8.65 -8.80 14.05
C GLN A 31 7.21 -8.27 13.85
N SER A 32 6.19 -9.04 14.23
CA SER A 32 4.79 -8.62 14.16
C SER A 32 4.40 -7.81 15.39
N ARG A 33 3.85 -6.61 15.19
CA ARG A 33 3.16 -5.88 16.29
C ARG A 33 1.81 -6.50 16.67
N PHE A 34 1.30 -7.42 15.87
CA PHE A 34 0.04 -8.10 16.12
C PHE A 34 0.23 -9.19 17.17
N VAL A 35 -0.65 -9.21 18.16
CA VAL A 35 -0.72 -10.26 19.17
C VAL A 35 -1.80 -11.25 18.77
N LEU A 36 -1.37 -12.44 18.34
CA LEU A 36 -2.25 -13.58 18.06
C LEU A 36 -3.07 -13.96 19.30
N LYS A 37 -4.36 -14.28 19.09
CA LYS A 37 -5.32 -14.63 20.17
C LYS A 37 -5.90 -16.02 19.99
N ASN A 38 -6.24 -16.39 18.76
CA ASN A 38 -6.80 -17.70 18.43
C ASN A 38 -6.40 -18.10 17.01
N VAL A 39 -6.31 -19.41 16.79
CA VAL A 39 -6.01 -20.05 15.51
C VAL A 39 -7.04 -21.14 15.30
N ASP A 40 -7.65 -21.22 14.12
CA ASP A 40 -8.57 -22.29 13.73
C ASP A 40 -8.13 -22.91 12.41
N ASP A 41 -7.40 -24.03 12.52
CA ASP A 41 -6.86 -24.78 11.39
C ASP A 41 -7.96 -25.40 10.50
N LEU A 42 -9.19 -25.58 11.01
CA LEU A 42 -10.31 -26.12 10.22
C LEU A 42 -10.92 -25.06 9.29
N SER A 43 -10.95 -23.80 9.71
CA SER A 43 -11.43 -22.67 8.89
C SER A 43 -10.31 -21.87 8.23
N CYS A 44 -9.05 -22.27 8.44
CA CYS A 44 -7.85 -21.54 8.00
C CYS A 44 -7.90 -20.06 8.41
N SER A 45 -8.24 -19.81 9.69
CA SER A 45 -8.43 -18.45 10.22
C SER A 45 -7.63 -18.15 11.48
N CYS A 46 -7.25 -16.88 11.62
CA CYS A 46 -6.50 -16.35 12.76
C CYS A 46 -7.24 -15.15 13.35
N THR A 47 -7.44 -15.12 14.66
CA THR A 47 -7.92 -13.96 15.42
C THR A 47 -6.77 -13.30 16.17
N PHE A 48 -6.60 -12.00 16.02
CA PHE A 48 -5.48 -11.24 16.59
C PHE A 48 -5.87 -9.80 16.95
N SER A 49 -4.96 -9.07 17.59
CA SER A 49 -5.13 -7.65 17.96
C SER A 49 -3.87 -6.83 17.61
N SER A 50 -4.01 -5.56 17.26
CA SER A 50 -2.93 -4.67 16.79
C SER A 50 -1.82 -4.29 17.79
N GLY A 51 -1.87 -4.81 19.02
CA GLY A 51 -0.85 -4.68 20.08
C GLY A 51 -0.72 -3.29 20.71
N ILE A 52 -0.91 -2.23 19.92
CA ILE A 52 -0.72 -0.83 20.31
C ILE A 52 -2.08 -0.22 20.70
N SER A 53 -2.44 -0.32 21.98
CA SER A 53 -3.52 0.50 22.54
C SER A 53 -3.23 0.91 23.98
N MET A 54 -2.55 2.05 24.15
CA MET A 54 -2.50 2.75 25.44
C MET A 54 -3.86 3.35 25.85
N THR A 55 -4.88 3.25 25.00
CA THR A 55 -6.22 3.83 25.18
C THR A 55 -7.35 2.80 25.14
N THR A 56 -7.14 1.57 25.63
CA THR A 56 -8.18 0.56 25.90
C THR A 56 -9.02 0.01 24.72
N TRP A 57 -8.76 0.43 23.48
CA TRP A 57 -9.48 -0.05 22.30
C TRP A 57 -8.93 -1.39 21.83
N GLY A 58 -9.32 -2.46 22.53
CA GLY A 58 -9.07 -3.84 22.11
C GLY A 58 -9.92 -4.21 20.88
N GLU A 59 -9.39 -3.88 19.70
CA GLU A 59 -9.90 -4.29 18.40
C GLU A 59 -9.59 -5.77 18.15
N ASN A 60 -10.61 -6.53 17.75
CA ASN A 60 -10.46 -7.91 17.32
C ASN A 60 -10.41 -7.93 15.79
N LEU A 61 -9.28 -8.38 15.26
CA LEU A 61 -9.09 -8.65 13.85
C LEU A 61 -9.23 -10.15 13.62
N THR A 62 -9.92 -10.53 12.54
CA THR A 62 -10.02 -11.92 12.10
C THR A 62 -9.64 -12.00 10.62
N ALA A 63 -8.58 -12.72 10.31
CA ALA A 63 -8.19 -13.04 8.94
C ALA A 63 -8.54 -14.49 8.62
N SER A 64 -9.12 -14.77 7.45
CA SER A 64 -9.35 -16.13 6.95
C SER A 64 -8.85 -16.30 5.52
N ALA A 65 -8.21 -17.44 5.25
CA ALA A 65 -7.76 -17.83 3.91
C ALA A 65 -8.86 -18.66 3.22
N VAL A 66 -9.33 -18.21 2.05
CA VAL A 66 -10.38 -18.89 1.27
C VAL A 66 -9.85 -19.26 -0.12
N PRO A 67 -10.01 -20.51 -0.60
CA PRO A 67 -9.60 -20.87 -1.96
C PRO A 67 -10.38 -20.05 -3.00
N SER A 68 -9.68 -19.52 -4.00
CA SER A 68 -10.30 -18.72 -5.06
C SER A 68 -9.50 -18.88 -6.36
N GLY A 69 -10.11 -19.48 -7.39
CA GLY A 69 -9.43 -19.71 -8.66
C GLY A 69 -8.20 -20.63 -8.53
N ASP A 70 -7.06 -20.15 -8.98
CA ASP A 70 -5.75 -20.83 -8.92
C ASP A 70 -4.93 -20.52 -7.65
N GLY A 71 -5.50 -19.76 -6.71
CA GLY A 71 -4.84 -19.30 -5.49
C GLY A 71 -5.80 -19.08 -4.33
N VAL A 72 -5.50 -18.07 -3.51
CA VAL A 72 -6.14 -17.86 -2.20
C VAL A 72 -6.51 -16.39 -2.02
N LEU A 73 -7.73 -16.15 -1.56
CA LEU A 73 -8.22 -14.85 -1.15
C LEU A 73 -8.20 -14.78 0.38
N VAL A 74 -7.34 -13.92 0.95
CA VAL A 74 -7.33 -13.67 2.39
C VAL A 74 -8.30 -12.53 2.69
N LYS A 75 -9.28 -12.81 3.56
CA LYS A 75 -10.31 -11.87 4.00
C LYS A 75 -9.99 -11.42 5.42
N LEU A 76 -9.68 -10.14 5.62
CA LEU A 76 -9.46 -9.51 6.91
C LEU A 76 -10.71 -8.75 7.34
N THR A 77 -11.24 -9.09 8.52
CA THR A 77 -12.38 -8.44 9.16
C THR A 77 -11.90 -7.66 10.38
N VAL A 78 -12.19 -6.36 10.43
CA VAL A 78 -11.87 -5.49 11.56
C VAL A 78 -13.15 -5.11 12.28
N ALA A 79 -13.33 -5.62 13.51
CA ALA A 79 -14.52 -5.38 14.33
C ALA A 79 -14.36 -4.10 15.18
N GLY A 80 -14.74 -2.95 14.62
CA GLY A 80 -14.71 -1.67 15.30
C GLY A 80 -15.75 -1.57 16.43
N LYS A 81 -15.35 -1.09 17.61
CA LYS A 81 -16.23 -0.91 18.78
C LYS A 81 -16.92 0.46 18.89
N LEU A 82 -16.67 1.39 17.97
CA LEU A 82 -17.16 2.77 18.09
C LEU A 82 -18.56 2.96 17.48
N GLY A 83 -19.24 4.00 17.98
CA GLY A 83 -20.47 4.51 17.37
C GLY A 83 -20.19 5.26 16.06
N SER A 84 -21.27 5.54 15.31
CA SER A 84 -21.23 6.06 13.94
C SER A 84 -20.50 7.40 13.75
N THR A 85 -20.25 8.16 14.80
CA THR A 85 -19.59 9.48 14.75
C THR A 85 -18.07 9.43 14.55
N ALA A 86 -17.41 8.27 14.67
CA ALA A 86 -15.96 8.13 14.49
C ALA A 86 -15.56 7.34 13.22
N ALA A 87 -16.50 7.06 12.32
CA ALA A 87 -16.33 6.11 11.23
C ALA A 87 -15.20 6.46 10.24
N GLY A 88 -14.96 7.75 9.95
CA GLY A 88 -13.91 8.19 9.03
C GLY A 88 -12.50 7.86 9.52
N PHE A 89 -12.14 8.31 10.73
CA PHE A 89 -10.85 8.01 11.36
C PHE A 89 -10.60 6.51 11.52
N GLN A 90 -11.65 5.74 11.86
CA GLN A 90 -11.52 4.28 11.93
C GLN A 90 -11.23 3.65 10.58
N ASN A 91 -11.82 4.12 9.48
CA ASN A 91 -11.61 3.49 8.18
C ASN A 91 -10.16 3.66 7.70
N ALA A 92 -9.58 4.85 7.85
CA ALA A 92 -8.17 5.10 7.54
C ALA A 92 -7.24 4.25 8.43
N HIS A 93 -7.53 4.13 9.72
CA HIS A 93 -6.76 3.30 10.64
C HIS A 93 -6.83 1.80 10.30
N ASN A 94 -8.04 1.30 10.00
CA ASN A 94 -8.29 -0.08 9.60
C ASN A 94 -7.54 -0.45 8.30
N VAL A 95 -7.51 0.47 7.33
CA VAL A 95 -6.75 0.29 6.08
C VAL A 95 -5.25 0.22 6.34
N ALA A 96 -4.70 1.11 7.17
CA ALA A 96 -3.27 1.08 7.53
C ALA A 96 -2.88 -0.22 8.27
N ILE A 97 -3.70 -0.67 9.22
CA ILE A 97 -3.50 -1.96 9.90
C ILE A 97 -3.55 -3.13 8.91
N ALA A 98 -4.50 -3.12 7.99
CA ALA A 98 -4.66 -4.19 7.02
C ALA A 98 -3.49 -4.29 6.04
N ASP A 99 -2.99 -3.17 5.54
CA ASP A 99 -1.88 -3.16 4.59
C ASP A 99 -0.58 -3.65 5.24
N GLU A 100 -0.33 -3.31 6.50
CA GLU A 100 0.78 -3.85 7.28
C GLU A 100 0.67 -5.37 7.48
N PHE A 101 -0.51 -5.87 7.90
CA PHE A 101 -0.76 -7.31 8.03
C PHE A 101 -0.52 -8.04 6.72
N PHE A 102 -1.11 -7.56 5.62
CA PHE A 102 -0.95 -8.18 4.31
C PHE A 102 0.49 -8.09 3.77
N SER A 103 1.24 -7.05 4.12
CA SER A 103 2.66 -6.90 3.75
C SER A 103 3.54 -7.88 4.53
N GLY A 104 3.26 -8.09 5.83
CA GLY A 104 3.89 -9.13 6.64
C GLY A 104 3.70 -10.54 6.06
N VAL A 105 2.46 -10.89 5.71
CA VAL A 105 2.14 -12.18 5.04
C VAL A 105 2.90 -12.34 3.72
N SER A 106 2.97 -11.28 2.89
CA SER A 106 3.73 -11.30 1.62
C SER A 106 5.24 -11.50 1.83
N ALA A 107 5.81 -10.88 2.86
CA ALA A 107 7.22 -11.03 3.22
C ALA A 107 7.51 -12.46 3.69
N THR A 108 6.68 -13.03 4.55
CA THR A 108 6.82 -14.41 5.05
C THR A 108 6.70 -15.44 3.92
N LEU A 109 5.71 -15.32 3.02
CA LEU A 109 5.58 -16.16 1.82
C LEU A 109 6.82 -16.13 0.92
N SER A 110 7.52 -14.99 0.88
CA SER A 110 8.74 -14.82 0.08
C SER A 110 9.97 -15.43 0.79
N ALA A 111 10.01 -15.37 2.12
CA ALA A 111 11.07 -15.96 2.93
C ALA A 111 11.03 -17.50 2.87
N ASP A 112 9.87 -18.12 3.04
CA ASP A 112 9.73 -19.59 3.05
C ASP A 112 10.19 -20.23 1.73
N ARG A 113 9.81 -19.61 0.60
CA ARG A 113 10.27 -20.00 -0.75
C ARG A 113 11.79 -19.92 -0.94
N THR A 114 12.49 -19.14 -0.11
CA THR A 114 13.96 -19.02 -0.13
C THR A 114 14.64 -20.13 0.68
N VAL A 115 13.98 -20.65 1.74
CA VAL A 115 14.52 -21.72 2.59
C VAL A 115 14.48 -23.08 1.89
N GLU A 116 13.40 -23.37 1.17
CA GLU A 116 13.19 -24.67 0.49
C GLU A 116 14.24 -24.96 -0.59
N VAL A 117 14.84 -23.92 -1.18
CA VAL A 117 15.96 -24.03 -2.15
C VAL A 117 17.30 -24.37 -1.49
N SER A 118 17.43 -24.19 -0.17
CA SER A 118 18.70 -24.31 0.57
C SER A 118 18.85 -25.63 1.35
N GLN A 119 17.75 -26.27 1.73
CA GLN A 119 17.75 -27.47 2.60
C GLN A 119 17.56 -28.80 1.84
N ASN A 120 18.55 -29.22 1.06
CA ASN A 120 18.71 -30.65 0.75
C ASN A 120 20.16 -31.13 0.53
N PRO A 121 20.90 -31.35 1.62
CA PRO A 121 21.96 -32.36 1.65
C PRO A 121 21.65 -33.45 2.70
N GLU A 122 21.57 -34.70 2.22
CA GLU A 122 21.56 -35.95 2.99
C GLU A 122 20.43 -36.21 4.00
N GLN A 123 19.46 -37.04 3.60
CA GLN A 123 19.00 -38.12 4.49
C GLN A 123 18.82 -39.45 3.73
N GLN A 124 19.54 -40.47 4.20
CA GLN A 124 19.50 -41.82 3.65
C GLN A 124 18.35 -42.66 4.21
N VAL A 125 17.92 -43.62 3.40
CA VAL A 125 16.84 -44.58 3.66
C VAL A 125 17.24 -45.63 4.69
N THR A 126 16.38 -45.87 5.69
CA THR A 126 16.25 -47.18 6.36
C THR A 126 14.80 -47.65 6.34
N ALA A 127 14.37 -48.22 5.21
CA ALA A 127 13.13 -48.97 5.12
C ALA A 127 13.40 -50.45 5.41
N LYS A 128 12.74 -51.00 6.41
CA LYS A 128 12.79 -52.43 6.76
C LYS A 128 11.61 -53.12 6.05
N ALA A 129 11.90 -54.04 5.14
CA ALA A 129 10.87 -54.82 4.47
C ALA A 129 10.35 -55.93 5.38
N ASP A 130 9.05 -56.24 5.29
CA ASP A 130 8.59 -57.62 5.31
C ASP A 130 7.34 -57.80 4.43
N THR A 131 7.11 -59.03 4.00
CA THR A 131 6.17 -59.38 2.92
C THR A 131 5.26 -60.52 3.34
N THR A 132 3.95 -60.41 3.10
CA THR A 132 3.11 -61.61 2.88
C THR A 132 1.86 -61.29 2.08
N LEU A 133 1.59 -62.10 1.06
CA LEU A 133 0.26 -62.25 0.47
C LEU A 133 -0.59 -63.15 1.38
N SER A 134 -1.92 -62.98 1.33
CA SER A 134 -2.82 -64.12 1.16
C SER A 134 -4.19 -63.69 0.66
N GLU A 135 -4.88 -64.62 0.01
CA GLU A 135 -6.22 -64.49 -0.58
C GLU A 135 -7.33 -64.58 0.48
N ASP A 136 -8.52 -64.02 0.18
CA ASP A 136 -9.77 -64.79 -0.06
C ASP A 136 -11.09 -64.17 0.47
N SER A 137 -12.16 -64.50 -0.27
CA SER A 137 -13.61 -64.62 0.01
C SER A 137 -14.39 -63.76 1.04
N THR A 138 -15.36 -62.99 0.48
CA THR A 138 -16.84 -63.18 0.59
C THR A 138 -17.64 -62.98 1.91
N GLU A 139 -18.76 -62.25 1.74
CA GLU A 139 -20.04 -62.23 2.51
C GLU A 139 -20.22 -61.63 3.92
N ARG A 140 -21.01 -60.53 3.94
CA ARG A 140 -22.27 -60.29 4.69
C ARG A 140 -22.31 -60.08 6.23
N GLN A 141 -23.33 -59.27 6.56
CA GLN A 141 -24.10 -59.15 7.82
C GLN A 141 -23.60 -58.21 8.95
N GLN A 142 -24.21 -57.02 8.96
CA GLN A 142 -24.78 -56.33 10.13
C GLN A 142 -25.70 -57.25 10.98
N PRO A 143 -26.16 -56.84 12.21
CA PRO A 143 -25.74 -55.72 13.08
C PRO A 143 -25.69 -56.04 14.60
N SER A 144 -25.35 -55.03 15.42
CA SER A 144 -26.08 -54.62 16.67
C SER A 144 -25.34 -54.59 18.03
N LEU A 145 -25.65 -53.51 18.75
CA LEU A 145 -25.77 -53.32 20.22
C LEU A 145 -24.51 -53.15 21.12
N MET A 146 -24.55 -52.03 21.85
CA MET A 146 -24.29 -51.80 23.31
C MET A 146 -23.35 -52.77 24.07
N GLN A 147 -22.52 -52.34 25.03
CA GLN A 147 -22.82 -51.39 26.11
C GLN A 147 -21.55 -50.96 26.90
N GLU A 148 -21.64 -49.83 27.60
CA GLU A 148 -20.94 -49.47 28.86
C GLU A 148 -19.43 -49.15 28.98
N ASN A 149 -19.22 -48.12 29.80
CA ASN A 149 -18.02 -47.47 30.35
C ASN A 149 -17.63 -48.14 31.71
N PRO A 150 -16.64 -47.67 32.53
CA PRO A 150 -15.34 -47.03 32.25
C PRO A 150 -14.17 -47.49 33.20
N MET A 151 -13.00 -46.82 33.08
CA MET A 151 -12.17 -46.26 34.19
C MET A 151 -10.97 -47.04 34.84
N VAL A 152 -9.99 -46.25 35.36
CA VAL A 152 -8.90 -46.57 36.34
C VAL A 152 -7.66 -47.30 35.74
N SER A 153 -6.37 -47.07 36.07
CA SER A 153 -5.63 -46.28 37.12
C SER A 153 -4.31 -45.69 36.54
N GLU A 154 -3.85 -44.49 36.97
CA GLU A 154 -2.67 -44.22 37.86
C GLU A 154 -1.26 -44.46 37.27
N ARG A 155 -0.31 -43.49 37.29
CA ARG A 155 0.57 -43.04 38.42
C ARG A 155 1.66 -44.11 38.73
N GLU A 156 2.92 -43.82 39.07
CA GLU A 156 3.55 -42.62 39.65
C GLU A 156 5.12 -42.76 39.62
N THR A 157 5.90 -41.66 39.57
CA THR A 157 7.32 -41.53 40.07
C THR A 157 8.41 -42.53 39.56
N ASP A 158 9.73 -42.46 39.78
CA ASP A 158 10.76 -41.45 40.12
C ASP A 158 12.15 -42.07 39.79
N SER A 159 13.34 -41.46 39.97
CA SER A 159 13.86 -40.11 39.69
C SER A 159 15.32 -40.07 40.20
N ALA A 160 16.24 -39.43 39.46
CA ALA A 160 17.66 -39.20 39.83
C ALA A 160 18.52 -40.50 39.97
N GLU A 161 19.86 -40.50 40.01
CA GLU A 161 20.89 -39.45 39.98
C GLU A 161 22.31 -40.01 39.67
N SER A 162 23.23 -39.18 39.15
CA SER A 162 24.69 -39.15 39.47
C SER A 162 25.62 -40.37 39.10
N LEU A 163 26.95 -40.27 38.87
CA LEU A 163 27.95 -39.20 38.64
C LEU A 163 29.32 -39.86 38.28
N THR A 164 30.16 -39.24 37.41
CA THR A 164 31.67 -39.26 37.41
C THR A 164 32.47 -40.59 37.29
N SER A 165 33.79 -40.66 36.96
CA SER A 165 34.76 -39.82 36.22
C SER A 165 36.10 -40.57 36.03
N ALA A 166 36.92 -40.13 35.06
CA ALA A 166 38.40 -40.15 35.03
C ALA A 166 39.25 -41.38 34.56
N ALA A 167 40.31 -41.00 33.82
CA ALA A 167 41.71 -41.48 33.83
C ALA A 167 42.26 -42.34 32.66
N ILE A 168 43.47 -41.92 32.24
CA ILE A 168 44.41 -42.39 31.19
C ILE A 168 45.71 -42.78 31.97
N PRO A 169 46.51 -43.85 31.69
CA PRO A 169 47.45 -43.81 30.55
C PRO A 169 48.04 -45.11 29.93
N VAL A 170 48.54 -44.92 28.70
CA VAL A 170 49.75 -45.46 28.01
C VAL A 170 50.53 -46.66 28.60
N ALA A 171 50.75 -47.67 27.75
CA ALA A 171 51.95 -48.53 27.74
C ALA A 171 52.20 -49.09 26.31
N ALA A 172 53.40 -49.60 26.01
CA ALA A 172 53.87 -49.92 24.65
C ALA A 172 54.34 -51.39 24.46
N GLU A 173 54.64 -51.74 23.19
CA GLU A 173 55.64 -52.71 22.67
C GLU A 173 55.19 -53.84 21.72
N SER A 174 55.90 -53.88 20.57
CA SER A 174 56.33 -55.00 19.71
C SER A 174 55.45 -56.24 19.45
N GLY A 175 55.22 -56.52 18.15
CA GLY A 175 54.84 -57.84 17.62
C GLY A 175 54.92 -57.91 16.09
N THR A 176 55.63 -58.90 15.53
CA THR A 176 55.98 -59.06 14.11
C THR A 176 54.85 -59.68 13.23
N PRO A 177 54.98 -59.69 11.87
CA PRO A 177 53.81 -59.64 10.97
C PRO A 177 53.41 -60.99 10.34
N THR A 178 52.16 -61.06 9.84
CA THR A 178 51.73 -62.05 8.83
C THR A 178 50.58 -61.54 7.95
N THR A 179 50.54 -62.03 6.70
CA THR A 179 49.41 -61.97 5.75
C THR A 179 48.95 -60.60 5.24
N GLN A 180 49.82 -60.01 4.41
CA GLN A 180 49.42 -59.30 3.19
C GLN A 180 48.65 -60.24 2.23
N GLU A 181 47.98 -59.67 1.21
CA GLU A 181 47.17 -60.33 0.16
C GLU A 181 45.76 -60.82 0.58
N ASN A 182 44.77 -59.93 0.41
CA ASN A 182 43.48 -60.25 -0.25
C ASN A 182 42.53 -59.04 -0.42
N HIS A 183 42.76 -57.90 0.25
CA HIS A 183 41.83 -56.75 0.18
C HIS A 183 41.92 -55.91 -1.12
N SER A 184 42.99 -56.02 -1.91
CA SER A 184 43.22 -55.16 -3.09
C SER A 184 42.22 -55.38 -4.25
N LEU A 185 41.69 -56.60 -4.40
CA LEU A 185 40.80 -56.93 -5.53
C LEU A 185 39.33 -56.54 -5.30
N LYS A 186 38.87 -56.41 -4.04
CA LYS A 186 37.48 -56.08 -3.74
C LYS A 186 37.14 -54.60 -3.95
N ASN A 187 38.10 -53.70 -3.71
CA ASN A 187 37.88 -52.26 -3.83
C ASN A 187 37.78 -51.77 -5.29
N LYS A 188 38.42 -52.46 -6.25
CA LYS A 188 38.39 -52.08 -7.67
C LYS A 188 36.98 -52.17 -8.26
N GLY A 189 36.24 -53.24 -7.97
CA GLY A 189 34.87 -53.46 -8.44
C GLY A 189 33.79 -52.59 -7.78
N ILE A 190 34.13 -51.87 -6.71
CA ILE A 190 33.28 -50.83 -6.11
C ILE A 190 33.59 -49.49 -6.78
N TRP A 191 34.88 -49.17 -6.97
CA TRP A 191 35.31 -47.95 -7.64
C TRP A 191 34.75 -47.84 -9.06
N ASP A 192 34.87 -48.87 -9.90
CA ASP A 192 34.34 -48.81 -11.28
C ASP A 192 32.81 -48.73 -11.33
N ARG A 193 32.10 -49.18 -10.29
CA ARG A 193 30.62 -49.12 -10.23
C ARG A 193 30.09 -47.74 -9.85
N HIS A 194 30.82 -47.01 -9.00
CA HIS A 194 30.44 -45.66 -8.56
C HIS A 194 31.23 -44.54 -9.23
N LYS A 195 32.23 -44.85 -10.07
CA LYS A 195 33.10 -43.88 -10.76
C LYS A 195 32.29 -42.76 -11.43
N LEU A 196 31.24 -43.11 -12.16
CA LEU A 196 30.38 -42.15 -12.85
C LEU A 196 29.66 -41.22 -11.87
N GLN A 197 29.08 -41.75 -10.79
CA GLN A 197 28.39 -40.96 -9.76
C GLN A 197 29.36 -40.04 -8.99
N ILE A 198 30.55 -40.54 -8.63
CA ILE A 198 31.60 -39.76 -7.96
C ILE A 198 32.10 -38.64 -8.89
N THR A 199 32.30 -38.91 -10.18
CA THR A 199 32.69 -37.87 -11.16
C THR A 199 31.59 -36.82 -11.34
N ILE A 200 30.32 -37.21 -11.42
CA ILE A 200 29.19 -36.26 -11.50
C ILE A 200 29.11 -35.41 -10.22
N ALA A 201 29.21 -36.01 -9.03
CA ALA A 201 29.19 -35.28 -7.76
C ALA A 201 30.35 -34.26 -7.67
N ALA A 202 31.56 -34.66 -8.07
CA ALA A 202 32.70 -33.76 -8.12
C ALA A 202 32.49 -32.58 -9.10
N ILE A 203 31.90 -32.83 -10.27
CA ILE A 203 31.55 -31.78 -11.24
C ILE A 203 30.49 -30.83 -10.66
N VAL A 204 29.47 -31.33 -9.97
CA VAL A 204 28.43 -30.51 -9.33
C VAL A 204 29.02 -29.64 -8.22
N VAL A 205 29.87 -30.19 -7.34
CA VAL A 205 30.53 -29.40 -6.29
C VAL A 205 31.42 -28.30 -6.88
N VAL A 206 32.21 -28.60 -7.92
CA VAL A 206 33.01 -27.58 -8.61
C VAL A 206 32.12 -26.53 -9.28
N ALA A 207 31.01 -26.93 -9.92
CA ALA A 207 30.08 -26.00 -10.53
C ALA A 207 29.42 -25.08 -9.49
N VAL A 208 29.00 -25.60 -8.33
CA VAL A 208 28.44 -24.79 -7.23
C VAL A 208 29.49 -23.81 -6.71
N VAL A 209 30.72 -24.24 -6.42
CA VAL A 209 31.79 -23.34 -5.95
C VAL A 209 32.12 -22.24 -6.97
N VAL A 210 32.15 -22.58 -8.27
CA VAL A 210 32.34 -21.59 -9.35
C VAL A 210 31.15 -20.63 -9.45
N VAL A 211 29.91 -21.10 -9.38
CA VAL A 211 28.71 -20.25 -9.41
C VAL A 211 28.65 -19.34 -8.18
N SER A 212 28.94 -19.84 -6.97
CA SER A 212 28.97 -19.02 -5.76
C SER A 212 30.09 -17.98 -5.76
N THR A 213 31.28 -18.32 -6.28
CA THR A 213 32.37 -17.33 -6.41
C THR A 213 32.09 -16.30 -7.50
N VAL A 214 31.51 -16.69 -8.64
CA VAL A 214 31.05 -15.76 -9.67
C VAL A 214 29.93 -14.86 -9.15
N ALA A 215 28.96 -15.39 -8.39
CA ALA A 215 27.90 -14.61 -7.78
C ALA A 215 28.43 -13.62 -6.73
N PHE A 216 29.38 -14.04 -5.88
CA PHE A 216 30.02 -13.15 -4.90
C PHE A 216 30.83 -12.04 -5.57
N VAL A 217 31.58 -12.35 -6.64
CA VAL A 217 32.32 -11.34 -7.43
C VAL A 217 31.36 -10.43 -8.20
N ALA A 218 30.26 -10.95 -8.73
CA ALA A 218 29.23 -10.15 -9.40
C ALA A 218 28.54 -9.20 -8.42
N LEU A 219 28.13 -9.66 -7.24
CA LEU A 219 27.55 -8.81 -6.19
C LEU A 219 28.52 -7.71 -5.74
N ARG A 220 29.81 -8.03 -5.59
CA ARG A 220 30.83 -7.05 -5.19
C ARG A 220 31.20 -6.05 -6.28
N ASN A 221 31.10 -6.45 -7.56
CA ASN A 221 31.22 -5.55 -8.71
C ASN A 221 29.91 -4.78 -9.03
N ASN A 222 28.80 -5.12 -8.37
CA ASN A 222 27.51 -4.44 -8.52
C ASN A 222 27.19 -3.52 -7.33
N GLN A 223 28.14 -3.33 -6.42
CA GLN A 223 28.12 -2.23 -5.46
C GLN A 223 28.39 -0.94 -6.26
N SER A 224 27.42 -0.03 -6.28
CA SER A 224 27.49 1.17 -7.13
C SER A 224 28.68 2.05 -6.73
N ASP A 225 29.33 2.71 -7.70
CA ASP A 225 30.33 3.74 -7.40
C ASP A 225 29.76 4.83 -6.46
N ASP A 226 28.44 5.07 -6.55
CA ASP A 226 27.66 5.95 -5.66
C ASP A 226 27.77 5.53 -4.17
N ASP A 227 27.72 4.23 -3.87
CA ASP A 227 27.78 3.71 -2.49
C ASP A 227 29.15 3.98 -1.86
N LEU A 228 30.21 3.80 -2.66
CA LEU A 228 31.58 4.01 -2.23
C LEU A 228 31.85 5.48 -1.90
N VAL A 229 31.23 6.41 -2.63
CA VAL A 229 31.31 7.86 -2.36
C VAL A 229 30.67 8.18 -1.02
N VAL A 230 29.43 7.74 -0.77
CA VAL A 230 28.70 8.03 0.48
C VAL A 230 29.39 7.39 1.71
N GLN A 231 29.83 6.13 1.60
CA GLN A 231 30.59 5.44 2.66
C GLN A 231 31.92 6.14 2.98
N LYS A 232 32.60 6.70 1.98
CA LYS A 232 33.86 7.44 2.17
C LYS A 232 33.66 8.77 2.88
N VAL A 233 32.60 9.51 2.56
CA VAL A 233 32.25 10.76 3.27
C VAL A 233 31.83 10.45 4.71
N ALA A 234 31.00 9.41 4.92
CA ALA A 234 30.60 8.97 6.26
C ALA A 234 31.82 8.62 7.13
N SER A 235 32.70 7.73 6.66
CA SER A 235 33.86 7.29 7.43
C SER A 235 34.90 8.38 7.69
N ALA A 236 34.99 9.41 6.83
CA ALA A 236 35.87 10.56 7.06
C ALA A 236 35.31 11.57 8.09
N CYS A 237 33.99 11.75 8.14
CA CYS A 237 33.35 12.82 8.91
C CYS A 237 32.54 12.36 10.13
N ASN A 238 32.35 11.05 10.33
CA ASN A 238 31.62 10.50 11.48
C ASN A 238 32.42 10.64 12.79
N GLN A 239 32.34 11.81 13.40
CA GLN A 239 32.82 12.05 14.76
C GLN A 239 31.72 11.61 15.76
N ASP A 240 32.14 10.91 16.82
CA ASP A 240 31.29 10.43 17.92
C ASP A 240 30.04 9.60 17.53
N ASN A 241 30.07 8.92 16.37
CA ASN A 241 28.94 8.14 15.81
C ASN A 241 27.69 8.98 15.49
N LYS A 242 27.84 10.29 15.22
CA LYS A 242 26.72 11.20 14.90
C LYS A 242 26.24 11.14 13.45
N VAL A 243 26.98 10.49 12.55
CA VAL A 243 26.62 10.30 11.14
C VAL A 243 26.22 8.84 10.91
N ALA A 244 24.96 8.61 10.55
CA ALA A 244 24.44 7.32 10.11
C ALA A 244 24.41 7.24 8.58
N VAL A 245 24.67 6.06 8.01
CA VAL A 245 24.44 5.79 6.58
C VAL A 245 23.11 5.04 6.46
N LEU A 246 22.15 5.63 5.74
CA LEU A 246 20.86 5.04 5.43
C LEU A 246 20.95 4.25 4.12
N THR A 247 20.72 2.94 4.20
CA THR A 247 20.73 2.00 3.06
C THR A 247 19.40 1.29 2.83
N GLU A 248 18.37 1.57 3.65
CA GLU A 248 17.08 0.86 3.65
C GLU A 248 15.89 1.84 3.45
N GLY A 249 14.71 1.29 3.15
CA GLY A 249 13.49 2.08 2.87
C GLY A 249 13.59 2.90 1.57
N ASN A 250 13.16 4.17 1.60
CA ASN A 250 13.21 5.09 0.45
C ASN A 250 14.64 5.41 -0.07
N TYR A 251 15.67 4.86 0.58
CA TYR A 251 17.09 4.98 0.24
C TYR A 251 17.68 3.70 -0.36
N SER A 252 16.88 2.64 -0.55
CA SER A 252 17.32 1.31 -1.02
C SER A 252 18.08 1.29 -2.35
N ASN A 253 17.91 2.33 -3.18
CA ASN A 253 18.52 2.43 -4.50
C ASN A 253 19.71 3.42 -4.57
N LYS A 254 19.87 4.31 -3.57
CA LYS A 254 20.97 5.29 -3.45
C LYS A 254 21.13 5.69 -1.97
N PRO A 255 22.27 5.41 -1.33
CA PRO A 255 22.44 5.66 0.10
C PRO A 255 22.46 7.15 0.44
N ALA A 256 22.06 7.47 1.66
CA ALA A 256 22.13 8.81 2.23
C ALA A 256 22.91 8.82 3.55
N LEU A 257 23.41 10.00 3.93
CA LEU A 257 23.86 10.30 5.28
C LEU A 257 22.71 10.94 6.03
N GLN A 258 22.45 10.50 7.25
CA GLN A 258 21.61 11.21 8.22
C GLN A 258 22.45 11.61 9.42
N MET A 259 22.26 12.84 9.90
CA MET A 259 22.82 13.31 11.17
C MET A 259 21.81 14.20 11.87
N VAL A 260 21.81 14.18 13.21
CA VAL A 260 21.02 15.12 14.02
C VAL A 260 21.98 16.07 14.71
N TRP A 261 21.99 17.32 14.24
CA TRP A 261 22.76 18.42 14.80
C TRP A 261 22.04 19.00 16.02
N ARG A 262 22.76 19.20 17.13
CA ARG A 262 22.21 19.77 18.38
C ARG A 262 23.06 20.85 19.04
N ASN A 263 24.31 21.08 18.63
CA ASN A 263 25.14 22.16 19.17
C ASN A 263 26.22 22.66 18.19
N THR A 264 26.86 23.79 18.51
CA THR A 264 27.89 24.41 17.66
C THR A 264 29.14 23.56 17.42
N ASP A 265 29.42 22.52 18.22
CA ASP A 265 30.54 21.61 17.96
C ASP A 265 30.26 20.64 16.80
N ASP A 266 28.98 20.29 16.56
CA ASP A 266 28.57 19.47 15.42
C ASP A 266 28.74 20.19 14.07
N MET A 267 28.86 21.52 14.06
CA MET A 267 29.12 22.30 12.84
C MET A 267 30.40 21.82 12.13
N LYS A 268 31.38 21.32 12.88
CA LYS A 268 32.62 20.72 12.35
C LYS A 268 32.35 19.46 11.52
N ILE A 269 31.24 18.76 11.76
CA ILE A 269 30.80 17.60 10.96
C ILE A 269 30.22 18.10 9.63
N VAL A 270 29.41 19.17 9.66
CA VAL A 270 28.88 19.84 8.45
C VAL A 270 30.04 20.39 7.61
N GLU A 271 30.97 21.13 8.20
CA GLU A 271 32.20 21.62 7.55
C GLU A 271 33.05 20.48 6.98
N CYS A 272 33.18 19.35 7.70
CA CYS A 272 33.89 18.18 7.17
C CYS A 272 33.21 17.62 5.92
N ILE A 273 31.89 17.48 5.95
CA ILE A 273 31.11 16.95 4.82
C ILE A 273 31.14 17.95 3.65
N ALA A 274 31.06 19.24 3.92
CA ALA A 274 31.23 20.30 2.93
C ALA A 274 32.58 20.18 2.19
N ASN A 275 33.68 20.07 2.94
CA ASN A 275 35.02 19.87 2.39
C ASN A 275 35.16 18.57 1.56
N HIS A 276 34.49 17.48 1.95
CA HIS A 276 34.56 16.21 1.21
C HIS A 276 33.61 16.12 0.01
N THR A 277 32.60 16.99 -0.06
CA THR A 277 31.57 16.99 -1.13
C THR A 277 31.67 18.21 -2.06
N ASN A 278 32.57 19.16 -1.77
CA ASN A 278 32.63 20.50 -2.39
C ASN A 278 31.27 21.24 -2.27
N MET A 279 30.68 21.23 -1.07
CA MET A 279 29.53 22.09 -0.76
C MET A 279 29.97 23.55 -0.74
N ASP A 280 29.08 24.43 -1.22
CA ASP A 280 29.31 25.87 -1.20
C ASP A 280 29.24 26.41 0.24
N ASP A 281 30.11 27.36 0.58
CA ASP A 281 30.16 28.00 1.90
C ASP A 281 28.82 28.70 2.22
N ASP A 282 28.12 29.21 1.19
CA ASP A 282 26.79 29.82 1.34
C ASP A 282 25.73 28.82 1.84
N ILE A 283 25.84 27.53 1.48
CA ILE A 283 24.93 26.47 1.96
C ILE A 283 25.23 26.15 3.43
N VAL A 284 26.51 26.07 3.80
CA VAL A 284 26.93 25.86 5.20
C VAL A 284 26.46 27.02 6.08
N TYR A 285 26.57 28.26 5.58
CA TYR A 285 26.06 29.45 6.25
C TYR A 285 24.54 29.42 6.42
N GLU A 286 23.78 29.07 5.37
CA GLU A 286 22.30 29.01 5.44
C GLU A 286 21.79 27.96 6.44
N ILE A 287 22.47 26.81 6.55
CA ILE A 287 22.22 25.81 7.59
C ILE A 287 22.52 26.41 8.96
N GLY A 288 23.66 27.09 9.12
CA GLY A 288 24.08 27.73 10.38
C GLY A 288 23.14 28.82 10.90
N ASP A 289 22.48 29.55 10.01
CA ASP A 289 21.53 30.65 10.28
C ASP A 289 20.06 30.16 10.41
N SER A 290 19.81 28.87 10.19
CA SER A 290 18.48 28.26 10.35
C SER A 290 18.16 28.03 11.83
N HIS A 291 17.08 28.64 12.32
CA HIS A 291 16.76 28.65 13.76
C HIS A 291 15.31 28.26 14.09
N THR A 292 14.44 28.08 13.09
CA THR A 292 13.03 27.70 13.30
C THR A 292 12.55 26.69 12.27
N SER A 293 11.46 25.98 12.56
CA SER A 293 10.80 25.05 11.63
C SER A 293 10.33 25.71 10.32
N LYS A 294 10.22 27.05 10.29
CA LYS A 294 9.94 27.84 9.08
C LYS A 294 11.12 27.91 8.12
N ASP A 295 12.32 27.54 8.59
CA ASP A 295 13.54 27.52 7.81
C ASP A 295 13.80 26.14 7.17
N ASN A 296 12.93 25.15 7.41
CA ASN A 296 12.97 23.82 6.79
C ASN A 296 13.19 23.91 5.27
N SER A 297 14.33 23.43 4.80
CA SER A 297 14.85 23.76 3.48
C SER A 297 15.54 22.60 2.78
N SER A 298 15.75 22.77 1.48
CA SER A 298 16.46 21.83 0.63
C SER A 298 17.37 22.56 -0.38
N ARG A 299 18.59 22.06 -0.56
CA ARG A 299 19.61 22.62 -1.46
C ARG A 299 20.30 21.50 -2.24
N VAL A 300 20.62 21.81 -3.50
CA VAL A 300 21.32 20.91 -4.42
C VAL A 300 22.63 21.55 -4.84
N TRP A 301 23.74 20.82 -4.71
CA TRP A 301 25.04 21.23 -5.22
C TRP A 301 25.73 20.06 -5.92
N GLY A 302 26.20 20.27 -7.15
CA GLY A 302 26.81 19.23 -7.98
C GLY A 302 25.93 17.98 -8.11
N ASN A 303 26.35 16.89 -7.45
CA ASN A 303 25.69 15.60 -7.44
C ASN A 303 25.04 15.27 -6.07
N TRP A 304 24.84 16.25 -5.20
CA TRP A 304 24.30 16.08 -3.85
C TRP A 304 23.04 16.90 -3.63
N VAL A 305 22.16 16.41 -2.75
CA VAL A 305 21.07 17.18 -2.15
C VAL A 305 21.16 17.07 -0.63
N ILE A 306 20.91 18.18 0.06
CA ILE A 306 20.69 18.22 1.50
C ILE A 306 19.29 18.73 1.76
N SER A 307 18.58 18.07 2.67
CA SER A 307 17.33 18.55 3.25
C SER A 307 17.49 18.60 4.75
N TRP A 308 17.03 19.68 5.37
CA TRP A 308 17.09 19.84 6.83
C TRP A 308 15.77 20.33 7.41
N THR A 309 15.49 19.89 8.64
CA THR A 309 14.34 20.33 9.42
C THR A 309 14.78 20.75 10.82
N VAL A 310 14.35 21.93 11.26
CA VAL A 310 14.61 22.45 12.60
C VAL A 310 13.41 22.17 13.51
N ASP A 311 13.69 21.64 14.69
CA ASP A 311 12.71 21.43 15.76
C ASP A 311 12.63 22.68 16.66
N ASP A 312 11.47 23.35 16.67
CA ASP A 312 11.25 24.62 17.38
C ASP A 312 11.36 24.50 18.92
N GLU A 313 11.24 23.29 19.50
CA GLU A 313 11.28 23.08 20.95
C GLU A 313 12.71 22.80 21.46
N THR A 314 13.54 22.19 20.61
CA THR A 314 14.87 21.69 20.99
C THR A 314 16.04 22.35 20.26
N GLU A 315 15.76 23.22 19.28
CA GLU A 315 16.74 23.81 18.35
C GLU A 315 17.59 22.75 17.60
N ALA A 316 17.13 21.49 17.59
CA ALA A 316 17.80 20.39 16.91
C ALA A 316 17.49 20.42 15.41
N VAL A 317 18.51 20.17 14.59
CA VAL A 317 18.39 20.12 13.14
C VAL A 317 18.63 18.69 12.66
N ASP A 318 17.59 18.02 12.17
CA ASP A 318 17.75 16.74 11.47
C ASP A 318 18.15 17.04 10.01
N MET A 319 19.28 16.49 9.57
CA MET A 319 19.86 16.71 8.25
C MET A 319 20.04 15.40 7.52
N THR A 320 19.46 15.32 6.33
CA THR A 320 19.66 14.21 5.39
C THR A 320 20.40 14.70 4.15
N ILE A 321 21.57 14.11 3.87
CA ILE A 321 22.40 14.37 2.69
C ILE A 321 22.38 13.15 1.78
N ARG A 322 21.93 13.28 0.54
CA ARG A 322 21.81 12.18 -0.42
C ARG A 322 22.66 12.44 -1.66
N TYR A 323 23.40 11.42 -2.09
CA TYR A 323 24.08 11.45 -3.38
C TYR A 323 23.10 11.10 -4.51
N LEU A 324 23.06 11.91 -5.56
CA LEU A 324 22.17 11.77 -6.70
C LEU A 324 22.83 10.98 -7.85
N GLY A 325 24.15 10.76 -7.82
CA GLY A 325 24.91 10.19 -8.94
C GLY A 325 24.91 11.12 -10.15
N ASP A 326 25.19 10.58 -11.34
CA ASP A 326 25.12 11.32 -12.61
C ASP A 326 23.74 11.31 -13.29
N ASP A 327 22.73 10.86 -12.56
CA ASP A 327 21.32 10.83 -12.95
C ASP A 327 20.75 12.25 -13.13
N SER A 328 20.68 12.70 -14.37
CA SER A 328 20.19 14.04 -14.74
C SER A 328 18.72 14.27 -14.39
N ALA A 329 17.90 13.22 -14.29
CA ALA A 329 16.50 13.32 -13.89
C ALA A 329 16.35 13.48 -12.36
N ALA A 330 17.20 12.80 -11.58
CA ALA A 330 17.29 13.05 -10.14
C ALA A 330 17.80 14.47 -9.85
N LYS A 331 18.81 14.96 -10.60
CA LYS A 331 19.32 16.33 -10.50
C LYS A 331 18.27 17.39 -10.88
N SER A 332 17.48 17.18 -11.93
CA SER A 332 16.41 18.13 -12.31
C SER A 332 15.31 18.19 -11.26
N LYS A 333 14.83 17.04 -10.79
CA LYS A 333 13.75 16.96 -9.78
C LYS A 333 14.17 17.60 -8.45
N ALA A 334 15.39 17.34 -7.97
CA ALA A 334 15.90 17.96 -6.75
C ALA A 334 16.08 19.48 -6.92
N LYS A 335 16.52 19.93 -8.12
CA LYS A 335 16.64 21.36 -8.43
C LYS A 335 15.29 22.07 -8.47
N GLU A 336 14.26 21.44 -9.02
CA GLU A 336 12.87 21.93 -8.98
C GLU A 336 12.38 22.12 -7.54
N THR A 337 12.63 21.17 -6.63
CA THR A 337 12.30 21.32 -5.20
C THR A 337 13.06 22.48 -4.55
N SER A 338 14.36 22.65 -4.83
CA SER A 338 15.12 23.78 -4.28
C SER A 338 14.65 25.15 -4.80
N LEU A 339 14.21 25.22 -6.07
CA LEU A 339 13.59 26.42 -6.64
C LEU A 339 12.23 26.72 -6.01
N ALA A 340 11.40 25.70 -5.77
CA ALA A 340 10.10 25.85 -5.12
C ALA A 340 10.25 26.54 -3.74
N ASN A 341 11.20 26.09 -2.91
CA ASN A 341 11.44 26.69 -1.59
C ASN A 341 11.98 28.14 -1.67
N GLU A 342 12.82 28.46 -2.67
CA GLU A 342 13.27 29.85 -2.90
C GLU A 342 12.12 30.74 -3.41
N GLN A 343 11.20 30.17 -4.18
CA GLN A 343 10.00 30.84 -4.67
C GLN A 343 8.98 31.07 -3.55
N GLN A 344 8.87 30.14 -2.59
CA GLN A 344 8.04 30.26 -1.39
C GLN A 344 8.51 31.40 -0.45
N ARG A 345 9.83 31.67 -0.38
CA ARG A 345 10.35 32.88 0.29
C ARG A 345 10.02 34.18 -0.46
N LYS A 346 9.80 34.14 -1.78
CA LYS A 346 9.38 35.31 -2.59
C LYS A 346 7.86 35.51 -2.58
N SER A 347 7.07 34.44 -2.43
CA SER A 347 5.62 34.49 -2.41
C SER A 347 5.02 35.07 -1.12
N ALA A 348 5.78 35.08 -0.02
CA ALA A 348 5.43 35.77 1.22
C ALA A 348 5.20 37.30 1.08
N ASN A 349 5.45 37.87 -0.11
CA ASN A 349 5.21 39.27 -0.46
C ASN A 349 4.23 39.45 -1.64
N ALA A 350 3.63 38.35 -2.14
CA ALA A 350 2.57 38.38 -3.14
C ALA A 350 1.21 38.52 -2.44
N GLN A 351 0.47 39.58 -2.76
CA GLN A 351 -0.89 39.77 -2.24
C GLN A 351 -1.86 38.91 -3.04
N SER A 352 -2.58 38.01 -2.37
CA SER A 352 -3.64 37.19 -2.98
C SER A 352 -4.71 38.05 -3.65
N LEU A 353 -5.32 37.54 -4.71
CA LEU A 353 -6.25 38.31 -5.53
C LEU A 353 -7.59 38.49 -4.82
N VAL A 354 -8.06 39.74 -4.76
CA VAL A 354 -9.34 40.09 -4.13
C VAL A 354 -10.46 39.99 -5.15
N PHE A 355 -11.37 39.03 -4.95
CA PHE A 355 -12.57 38.80 -5.75
C PHE A 355 -13.81 39.25 -4.99
N ASP A 356 -14.73 39.96 -5.66
CA ASP A 356 -16.05 40.31 -5.12
C ASP A 356 -17.02 39.13 -5.24
N LEU A 357 -17.53 38.65 -4.10
CA LEU A 357 -18.42 37.50 -4.01
C LEU A 357 -19.87 37.95 -3.73
N SER A 358 -20.83 37.38 -4.45
CA SER A 358 -22.25 37.48 -4.09
C SER A 358 -22.67 36.19 -3.41
N CYS A 359 -22.83 36.29 -2.09
CA CYS A 359 -23.25 35.21 -1.21
C CYS A 359 -24.71 35.39 -0.77
N TYR A 360 -25.44 34.29 -0.70
CA TYR A 360 -26.84 34.23 -0.32
C TYR A 360 -27.04 33.15 0.73
N GLU A 361 -27.81 33.47 1.78
CA GLU A 361 -28.29 32.45 2.71
C GLU A 361 -29.12 31.42 1.95
N SER A 362 -28.97 30.13 2.28
CA SER A 362 -29.61 29.02 1.57
C SER A 362 -30.37 28.12 2.54
N ALA A 363 -31.50 27.58 2.08
CA ALA A 363 -32.32 26.65 2.88
C ALA A 363 -31.78 25.21 2.88
N SER A 364 -30.94 24.85 1.91
CA SER A 364 -30.39 23.50 1.74
C SER A 364 -29.22 23.51 0.75
N ASP A 365 -28.38 22.46 0.77
CA ASP A 365 -27.32 22.26 -0.24
C ASP A 365 -27.82 22.38 -1.70
N SER A 366 -29.10 22.10 -1.98
CA SER A 366 -29.70 22.19 -3.32
C SER A 366 -30.30 23.55 -3.71
N ASP A 367 -30.40 24.54 -2.81
CA ASP A 367 -30.98 25.85 -3.13
C ASP A 367 -29.89 26.88 -3.47
N THR A 368 -29.96 27.43 -4.68
CA THR A 368 -28.94 28.30 -5.27
C THR A 368 -29.38 29.75 -5.45
N SER A 369 -30.61 30.15 -5.09
CA SER A 369 -31.14 31.42 -5.64
C SER A 369 -32.19 32.24 -4.87
N THR A 370 -32.56 31.92 -3.61
CA THR A 370 -33.73 32.60 -2.99
C THR A 370 -33.55 33.32 -1.65
N GLY A 371 -32.45 33.16 -0.91
CA GLY A 371 -32.30 33.77 0.42
C GLY A 371 -31.71 35.18 0.47
N THR A 372 -31.44 35.65 1.70
CA THR A 372 -30.91 37.00 1.96
C THR A 372 -29.49 37.15 1.43
N ARG A 373 -29.22 38.19 0.62
CA ARG A 373 -27.87 38.51 0.16
C ARG A 373 -27.01 39.05 1.30
N ILE A 374 -25.82 38.47 1.47
CA ILE A 374 -24.78 38.97 2.37
C ILE A 374 -23.96 40.02 1.60
N ALA A 375 -23.86 41.23 2.14
CA ALA A 375 -23.20 42.35 1.47
C ALA A 375 -21.72 42.45 1.85
N GLY A 376 -20.86 42.78 0.87
CA GLY A 376 -19.44 43.08 1.09
C GLY A 376 -18.54 41.86 1.30
N VAL A 377 -18.97 40.66 0.85
CA VAL A 377 -18.14 39.45 0.91
C VAL A 377 -17.09 39.47 -0.20
N THR A 378 -15.84 39.17 0.15
CA THR A 378 -14.70 39.06 -0.76
C THR A 378 -13.91 37.78 -0.50
N SER A 379 -13.03 37.38 -1.43
CA SER A 379 -12.04 36.29 -1.22
C SER A 379 -11.12 36.51 -0.01
N SER A 380 -11.06 37.72 0.55
CA SER A 380 -10.23 38.08 1.70
C SER A 380 -10.99 38.22 3.02
N ASN A 381 -12.32 38.04 3.05
CA ASN A 381 -13.13 38.22 4.27
C ASN A 381 -14.28 37.21 4.48
N TYR A 382 -14.41 36.19 3.62
CA TYR A 382 -15.53 35.23 3.72
C TYR A 382 -15.51 34.42 5.04
N GLU A 383 -14.34 34.16 5.64
CA GLU A 383 -14.27 33.47 6.94
C GLU A 383 -15.02 34.27 8.02
N ASP A 384 -14.81 35.58 8.06
CA ASP A 384 -15.43 36.48 9.03
C ASP A 384 -16.89 36.80 8.73
N THR A 385 -17.26 36.90 7.44
CA THR A 385 -18.57 37.39 7.00
C THR A 385 -19.58 36.29 6.66
N VAL A 386 -19.09 35.11 6.26
CA VAL A 386 -19.91 33.95 5.87
C VAL A 386 -19.79 32.82 6.89
N TRP A 387 -18.60 32.28 7.15
CA TRP A 387 -18.48 31.06 7.97
C TRP A 387 -18.88 31.25 9.44
N LYS A 388 -18.81 32.48 9.97
CA LYS A 388 -19.32 32.83 11.31
C LYS A 388 -20.85 32.88 11.41
N LYS A 389 -21.57 32.72 10.31
CA LYS A 389 -23.04 32.58 10.32
C LYS A 389 -23.41 31.12 10.53
N ASP A 390 -24.29 30.87 11.50
CA ASP A 390 -24.91 29.56 11.76
C ASP A 390 -26.04 29.25 10.75
N VAL A 391 -25.77 29.48 9.45
CA VAL A 391 -26.66 29.14 8.33
C VAL A 391 -25.86 28.67 7.12
N LEU A 392 -26.50 27.86 6.29
CA LEU A 392 -26.01 27.48 4.97
C LEU A 392 -25.96 28.72 4.05
N VAL A 393 -24.88 28.86 3.28
CA VAL A 393 -24.64 29.98 2.37
C VAL A 393 -24.04 29.48 1.06
N THR A 394 -24.58 29.94 -0.06
CA THR A 394 -24.04 29.71 -1.41
C THR A 394 -23.42 31.00 -1.92
N CYS A 395 -22.19 30.94 -2.44
CA CYS A 395 -21.43 32.07 -2.95
C CYS A 395 -21.03 31.88 -4.42
N HIS A 396 -21.04 32.98 -5.18
CA HIS A 396 -20.53 33.02 -6.56
C HIS A 396 -19.76 34.32 -6.79
N THR A 397 -18.68 34.29 -7.59
CA THR A 397 -18.03 35.50 -8.07
C THR A 397 -19.00 36.37 -8.85
N THR A 398 -19.04 37.65 -8.51
CA THR A 398 -19.52 38.64 -9.46
C THR A 398 -18.52 38.74 -10.61
N GLY A 399 -18.99 38.86 -11.86
CA GLY A 399 -18.12 38.89 -13.05
C GLY A 399 -17.18 40.10 -13.18
N SER A 400 -17.01 40.86 -12.10
CA SER A 400 -16.00 41.91 -11.93
C SER A 400 -14.72 41.28 -11.39
N TYR A 401 -13.94 40.64 -12.27
CA TYR A 401 -12.63 40.10 -11.90
C TYR A 401 -11.60 41.22 -11.72
N PRO A 402 -10.66 41.10 -10.75
CA PRO A 402 -9.56 42.04 -10.64
C PRO A 402 -8.71 42.03 -11.91
N ALA A 403 -8.19 43.20 -12.29
CA ALA A 403 -7.28 43.30 -13.43
C ALA A 403 -5.93 42.68 -13.05
N GLY A 404 -5.71 41.43 -13.48
CA GLY A 404 -4.48 40.68 -13.20
C GLY A 404 -4.17 39.63 -14.25
N THR A 405 -2.90 39.25 -14.34
CA THR A 405 -2.42 38.07 -15.06
C THR A 405 -2.12 36.95 -14.04
N ALA A 406 -1.85 35.74 -14.54
CA ALA A 406 -1.39 34.62 -13.71
C ALA A 406 -0.11 34.93 -12.90
N ASP A 407 0.67 35.92 -13.33
CA ASP A 407 1.87 36.40 -12.63
C ASP A 407 1.56 37.05 -11.26
N ASN A 408 0.32 37.53 -11.07
CA ASN A 408 -0.14 38.18 -9.82
C ASN A 408 -0.71 37.19 -8.79
N MET A 409 -0.75 35.89 -9.11
CA MET A 409 -1.23 34.86 -8.18
C MET A 409 -0.14 34.53 -7.13
N SER A 410 -0.56 34.32 -5.89
CA SER A 410 0.23 33.63 -4.87
C SER A 410 0.47 32.15 -5.25
N GLU A 411 1.39 31.46 -4.58
CA GLU A 411 1.71 30.06 -4.94
C GLU A 411 0.55 29.12 -4.58
N ASP A 412 -0.13 29.33 -3.46
CA ASP A 412 -1.34 28.57 -3.06
C ASP A 412 -2.46 28.70 -4.12
N GLU A 413 -2.64 29.90 -4.70
CA GLU A 413 -3.55 30.15 -5.82
C GLU A 413 -3.12 29.42 -7.11
N LYS A 414 -1.81 29.24 -7.33
CA LYS A 414 -1.27 28.47 -8.47
C LYS A 414 -1.42 26.97 -8.26
N GLU A 415 -1.15 26.48 -7.05
CA GLU A 415 -1.30 25.07 -6.66
C GLU A 415 -2.75 24.63 -6.79
N ALA A 416 -3.69 25.38 -6.18
CA ALA A 416 -5.13 25.12 -6.31
C ALA A 416 -5.59 25.10 -7.78
N MET A 417 -5.05 25.98 -8.62
CA MET A 417 -5.36 25.98 -10.06
C MET A 417 -4.74 24.80 -10.82
N ILE A 418 -3.56 24.32 -10.43
CA ILE A 418 -2.96 23.10 -10.97
C ILE A 418 -3.77 21.87 -10.57
N ASP A 419 -4.20 21.77 -9.31
CA ASP A 419 -4.95 20.62 -8.81
C ASP A 419 -6.38 20.55 -9.40
N ALA A 420 -7.08 21.67 -9.45
CA ALA A 420 -8.41 21.75 -10.07
C ALA A 420 -8.37 21.50 -11.58
N TYR A 421 -7.37 22.05 -12.27
CA TYR A 421 -7.45 22.29 -13.71
C TYR A 421 -6.25 21.83 -14.55
N GLY A 422 -5.20 21.32 -13.92
CA GLY A 422 -3.96 20.89 -14.58
C GLY A 422 -3.09 22.02 -15.12
N THR A 423 -3.43 23.29 -14.89
CA THR A 423 -2.65 24.43 -15.37
C THR A 423 -3.01 25.75 -14.67
N VAL A 424 -2.00 26.59 -14.46
CA VAL A 424 -2.15 27.99 -13.99
C VAL A 424 -2.71 28.90 -15.09
N ASN A 425 -2.52 28.55 -16.38
CA ASN A 425 -2.86 29.40 -17.53
C ASN A 425 -4.37 29.44 -17.88
N LYS A 426 -5.26 29.08 -16.96
CA LYS A 426 -6.69 29.34 -17.13
C LYS A 426 -7.01 30.80 -16.80
N ASP A 427 -8.14 31.25 -17.32
CA ASP A 427 -8.70 32.57 -17.01
C ASP A 427 -8.84 32.74 -15.48
N ILE A 428 -8.53 33.94 -14.97
CA ILE A 428 -8.59 34.33 -13.56
C ILE A 428 -10.00 34.12 -12.96
N SER A 429 -11.02 34.05 -13.81
CA SER A 429 -12.37 33.61 -13.44
C SER A 429 -12.41 32.21 -12.80
N SER A 430 -11.52 31.30 -13.19
CA SER A 430 -11.44 29.93 -12.65
C SER A 430 -10.93 29.94 -11.20
N LEU A 431 -9.96 30.80 -10.87
CA LEU A 431 -9.54 31.01 -9.48
C LEU A 431 -10.69 31.61 -8.65
N GLY A 432 -11.48 32.48 -9.27
CA GLY A 432 -12.72 32.99 -8.71
C GLY A 432 -13.74 31.90 -8.36
N VAL A 433 -13.85 30.83 -9.16
CA VAL A 433 -14.69 29.66 -8.84
C VAL A 433 -14.18 28.98 -7.57
N LEU A 434 -12.87 28.76 -7.43
CA LEU A 434 -12.29 28.14 -6.22
C LEU A 434 -12.55 28.98 -4.96
N TYR A 435 -12.40 30.31 -5.04
CA TYR A 435 -12.79 31.20 -3.93
C TYR A 435 -14.30 31.22 -3.65
N SER A 436 -15.15 31.02 -4.67
CA SER A 436 -16.60 30.88 -4.49
C SER A 436 -16.95 29.59 -3.75
N LEU A 437 -16.24 28.50 -4.03
CA LEU A 437 -16.36 27.24 -3.30
C LEU A 437 -15.89 27.41 -1.84
N CYS A 438 -14.75 28.06 -1.60
CA CYS A 438 -14.28 28.36 -0.24
C CYS A 438 -15.28 29.18 0.59
N ALA A 439 -15.86 30.22 0.00
CA ALA A 439 -16.83 31.05 0.70
C ALA A 439 -18.16 30.33 0.96
N SER A 440 -18.52 29.35 0.12
CA SER A 440 -19.79 28.61 0.26
C SER A 440 -19.73 27.61 1.41
N THR A 441 -20.78 27.56 2.23
CA THR A 441 -21.03 26.45 3.18
C THR A 441 -22.11 25.49 2.68
N ALA A 442 -22.83 25.87 1.61
CA ALA A 442 -23.84 25.09 0.93
C ALA A 442 -23.44 24.81 -0.52
N PHE A 443 -23.50 23.55 -0.94
CA PHE A 443 -23.04 23.11 -2.26
C PHE A 443 -24.05 22.16 -2.91
N VAL A 444 -24.41 22.42 -4.16
CA VAL A 444 -25.28 21.52 -4.95
C VAL A 444 -24.64 20.14 -5.04
N GLU A 445 -23.33 20.12 -5.25
CA GLU A 445 -22.44 18.97 -5.28
C GLU A 445 -22.58 18.08 -4.03
N MET A 446 -22.65 18.66 -2.83
CA MET A 446 -22.85 17.90 -1.58
C MET A 446 -24.26 17.30 -1.49
N GLY A 447 -25.26 17.98 -2.06
CA GLY A 447 -26.62 17.46 -2.23
C GLY A 447 -26.78 16.41 -3.35
N MET A 448 -25.80 16.26 -4.25
CA MET A 448 -25.83 15.27 -5.33
C MET A 448 -25.34 13.89 -4.86
N GLN A 449 -26.03 12.84 -5.32
CA GLN A 449 -25.67 11.44 -5.05
C GLN A 449 -24.22 11.13 -5.44
N THR A 450 -23.74 11.75 -6.53
CA THR A 450 -22.37 11.60 -7.06
C THR A 450 -21.90 12.90 -7.73
N MET A 451 -20.66 13.32 -7.46
CA MET A 451 -19.95 14.38 -8.20
C MET A 451 -19.18 13.80 -9.39
N THR A 452 -18.81 14.64 -10.35
CA THR A 452 -17.80 14.30 -11.37
C THR A 452 -16.38 14.45 -10.83
N SER A 453 -15.39 13.81 -11.47
CA SER A 453 -13.96 14.03 -11.20
C SER A 453 -13.58 15.49 -11.10
N ASP A 454 -14.06 16.31 -12.03
CA ASP A 454 -13.63 17.71 -12.13
C ASP A 454 -14.27 18.56 -11.02
N GLN A 455 -15.54 18.31 -10.67
CA GLN A 455 -16.17 18.92 -9.49
C GLN A 455 -15.47 18.50 -8.18
N ALA A 456 -15.08 17.22 -8.08
CA ALA A 456 -14.35 16.72 -6.91
C ALA A 456 -12.97 17.38 -6.78
N LYS A 457 -12.25 17.58 -7.88
CA LYS A 457 -10.97 18.31 -7.90
C LYS A 457 -11.15 19.78 -7.57
N GLU A 458 -12.12 20.48 -8.15
CA GLU A 458 -12.40 21.89 -7.83
C GLU A 458 -12.68 22.08 -6.33
N LEU A 459 -13.49 21.20 -5.73
CA LEU A 459 -13.79 21.22 -4.31
C LEU A 459 -12.59 20.93 -3.42
N VAL A 460 -11.75 19.94 -3.76
CA VAL A 460 -10.54 19.62 -2.98
C VAL A 460 -9.48 20.71 -3.13
N ALA A 461 -9.27 21.22 -4.35
CA ALA A 461 -8.33 22.29 -4.62
C ALA A 461 -8.74 23.62 -3.99
N ALA A 462 -10.04 23.89 -3.86
CA ALA A 462 -10.50 25.02 -3.05
C ALA A 462 -9.98 24.91 -1.60
N LEU A 463 -9.96 23.72 -0.99
CA LEU A 463 -9.41 23.53 0.36
C LEU A 463 -7.90 23.81 0.50
N THR A 464 -7.15 23.92 -0.60
CA THR A 464 -5.78 24.47 -0.59
C THR A 464 -5.79 25.98 -0.26
N LEU A 465 -6.79 26.72 -0.76
CA LEU A 465 -7.01 28.15 -0.46
C LEU A 465 -7.70 28.39 0.90
N CYS A 466 -8.45 27.39 1.39
CA CYS A 466 -9.26 27.48 2.60
C CYS A 466 -9.20 26.20 3.46
N PRO A 467 -8.03 25.83 4.02
CA PRO A 467 -7.87 24.61 4.82
C PRO A 467 -8.72 24.60 6.10
N SER A 468 -9.13 25.77 6.56
CA SER A 468 -10.00 26.09 7.69
C SER A 468 -11.51 25.89 7.41
N HIS A 469 -11.90 25.44 6.21
CA HIS A 469 -13.30 25.38 5.78
C HIS A 469 -14.22 24.57 6.72
N PRO A 470 -15.41 25.09 7.13
CA PRO A 470 -16.30 24.42 8.09
C PRO A 470 -16.75 23.01 7.74
N ARG A 471 -16.69 22.61 6.45
CA ARG A 471 -17.04 21.28 5.93
C ARG A 471 -15.86 20.58 5.25
N ALA A 472 -14.60 21.00 5.51
CA ALA A 472 -13.41 20.45 4.86
C ALA A 472 -13.34 18.90 4.89
N ASP A 473 -13.60 18.29 6.05
CA ASP A 473 -13.58 16.83 6.21
C ASP A 473 -14.70 16.12 5.43
N GLU A 474 -15.87 16.75 5.33
CA GLU A 474 -17.03 16.21 4.60
C GLU A 474 -16.79 16.27 3.08
N ILE A 475 -16.23 17.38 2.62
CA ILE A 475 -15.82 17.60 1.22
C ILE A 475 -14.76 16.58 0.81
N LYS A 476 -13.69 16.42 1.60
CA LYS A 476 -12.62 15.42 1.33
C LYS A 476 -13.18 14.00 1.23
N GLN A 477 -13.96 13.57 2.24
CA GLN A 477 -14.57 12.23 2.24
C GLN A 477 -15.48 11.99 1.04
N LYS A 478 -16.26 13.00 0.61
CA LYS A 478 -17.13 12.85 -0.58
C LYS A 478 -16.31 12.82 -1.87
N ALA A 479 -15.31 13.70 -2.01
CA ALA A 479 -14.44 13.76 -3.19
C ALA A 479 -13.63 12.47 -3.37
N GLU A 480 -13.04 11.93 -2.30
CA GLU A 480 -12.37 10.63 -2.29
C GLU A 480 -13.31 9.50 -2.75
N LYS A 481 -14.51 9.43 -2.15
CA LYS A 481 -15.52 8.42 -2.49
C LYS A 481 -15.96 8.50 -3.95
N ASP A 482 -16.25 9.70 -4.46
CA ASP A 482 -16.70 9.89 -5.83
C ASP A 482 -15.57 9.62 -6.84
N THR A 483 -14.32 9.99 -6.53
CA THR A 483 -13.13 9.67 -7.35
C THR A 483 -12.85 8.16 -7.40
N ALA A 484 -12.98 7.46 -6.27
CA ALA A 484 -12.84 6.01 -6.21
C ALA A 484 -13.93 5.31 -7.04
N ARG A 485 -15.18 5.76 -6.92
CA ARG A 485 -16.33 5.27 -7.70
C ARG A 485 -16.11 5.47 -9.21
N GLU A 486 -15.63 6.63 -9.64
CA GLU A 486 -15.31 6.86 -11.06
C GLU A 486 -14.17 5.98 -11.56
N SER A 487 -13.14 5.77 -10.75
CA SER A 487 -12.02 4.88 -11.09
C SER A 487 -12.47 3.43 -11.27
N GLU A 488 -13.36 2.96 -10.40
CA GLU A 488 -14.03 1.65 -10.52
C GLU A 488 -14.85 1.56 -11.81
N VAL A 489 -15.69 2.57 -12.09
CA VAL A 489 -16.50 2.64 -13.32
C VAL A 489 -15.65 2.67 -14.58
N ALA A 490 -14.54 3.41 -14.59
CA ALA A 490 -13.60 3.44 -15.71
C ALA A 490 -12.97 2.05 -15.95
N SER A 491 -12.53 1.37 -14.88
CA SER A 491 -12.00 0.01 -14.95
C SER A 491 -13.05 -1.00 -15.47
N LYS A 492 -14.28 -0.96 -14.94
CA LYS A 492 -15.38 -1.81 -15.39
C LYS A 492 -15.76 -1.56 -16.85
N ARG A 493 -15.72 -0.30 -17.33
CA ARG A 493 -15.94 0.05 -18.75
C ARG A 493 -14.82 -0.50 -19.65
N GLN A 494 -13.55 -0.42 -19.23
CA GLN A 494 -12.42 -1.04 -19.96
C GLN A 494 -12.53 -2.56 -20.04
N GLN A 495 -13.00 -3.21 -18.97
CA GLN A 495 -13.30 -4.65 -18.93
C GLN A 495 -14.56 -5.04 -19.72
N GLY A 496 -15.25 -4.08 -20.34
CA GLY A 496 -16.48 -4.31 -21.10
C GLY A 496 -17.69 -4.70 -20.25
N MET A 497 -17.60 -4.53 -18.92
CA MET A 497 -18.67 -4.79 -17.95
C MET A 497 -19.59 -3.59 -17.73
N ILE A 498 -19.28 -2.44 -18.33
CA ILE A 498 -20.17 -1.28 -18.45
C ILE A 498 -20.42 -0.98 -19.92
N LYS A 499 -21.68 -0.72 -20.28
CA LYS A 499 -22.17 -0.41 -21.63
C LYS A 499 -23.15 0.75 -21.57
N ASP A 500 -22.93 1.76 -22.38
CA ASP A 500 -23.86 2.89 -22.54
C ASP A 500 -25.08 2.47 -23.41
N ASP A 501 -26.09 3.31 -23.56
CA ASP A 501 -27.17 3.08 -24.53
C ASP A 501 -26.60 2.89 -25.94
N GLY A 502 -27.02 1.84 -26.65
CA GLY A 502 -26.51 1.49 -27.97
C GLY A 502 -26.95 0.10 -28.44
N THR A 503 -26.46 -0.30 -29.62
CA THR A 503 -26.63 -1.63 -30.19
C THR A 503 -25.30 -2.38 -30.17
N TYR A 504 -25.30 -3.60 -29.65
CA TYR A 504 -24.13 -4.43 -29.42
C TYR A 504 -24.36 -5.85 -29.93
N LYS A 505 -23.35 -6.44 -30.59
CA LYS A 505 -23.31 -7.88 -30.87
C LYS A 505 -22.99 -8.67 -29.61
N VAL A 506 -23.73 -9.75 -29.38
CA VAL A 506 -23.51 -10.67 -28.27
C VAL A 506 -22.87 -11.95 -28.83
N PRO A 507 -21.81 -12.51 -28.22
CA PRO A 507 -21.10 -12.03 -27.03
C PRO A 507 -19.95 -11.04 -27.30
N SER A 508 -19.67 -10.69 -28.57
CA SER A 508 -18.39 -10.05 -28.95
C SER A 508 -18.22 -8.60 -28.53
N GLU A 509 -19.32 -7.84 -28.43
CA GLU A 509 -19.32 -6.41 -28.06
C GLU A 509 -20.00 -6.21 -26.70
N MET A 510 -20.87 -7.12 -26.27
CA MET A 510 -21.49 -7.19 -24.93
C MET A 510 -21.61 -8.65 -24.51
N SER A 511 -21.11 -8.99 -23.31
CA SER A 511 -21.09 -10.38 -22.81
C SER A 511 -22.45 -10.84 -22.29
N THR A 512 -22.69 -12.15 -22.32
CA THR A 512 -23.87 -12.80 -21.72
C THR A 512 -23.83 -12.73 -20.19
N GLY A 513 -24.99 -12.97 -19.55
CA GLY A 513 -25.19 -12.87 -18.10
C GLY A 513 -26.16 -11.76 -17.70
N THR A 514 -26.19 -11.45 -16.40
CA THR A 514 -27.10 -10.45 -15.81
C THR A 514 -26.54 -9.03 -15.93
N TRP A 515 -27.37 -8.10 -16.35
CA TRP A 515 -27.05 -6.68 -16.51
C TRP A 515 -28.11 -5.81 -15.85
N LYS A 516 -27.71 -4.70 -15.25
CA LYS A 516 -28.59 -3.76 -14.56
C LYS A 516 -28.29 -2.33 -14.98
N THR A 517 -29.30 -1.48 -15.11
CA THR A 517 -29.07 -0.03 -15.32
C THR A 517 -28.50 0.61 -14.06
N MET A 518 -27.41 1.37 -14.20
CA MET A 518 -26.74 2.05 -13.09
C MET A 518 -27.62 3.12 -12.43
N SER A 519 -28.51 3.76 -13.20
CA SER A 519 -29.48 4.72 -12.67
C SER A 519 -30.60 4.02 -11.90
N GLU A 520 -30.88 4.48 -10.67
CA GLU A 520 -32.00 3.98 -9.85
C GLU A 520 -33.37 4.19 -10.50
N LYS A 521 -33.47 5.17 -11.41
CA LYS A 521 -34.68 5.50 -12.18
C LYS A 521 -34.32 5.60 -13.67
N VAL A 522 -35.22 5.12 -14.52
CA VAL A 522 -35.13 5.22 -15.98
C VAL A 522 -36.39 5.88 -16.54
N SER A 523 -36.28 6.55 -17.68
CA SER A 523 -37.42 7.16 -18.38
C SER A 523 -37.25 7.07 -19.88
N ASN A 524 -38.31 6.62 -20.56
CA ASN A 524 -38.31 6.27 -21.99
C ASN A 524 -37.25 5.22 -22.36
N CYS A 525 -36.97 4.29 -21.44
CA CYS A 525 -36.04 3.18 -21.64
C CYS A 525 -36.69 2.11 -22.51
N TYR A 526 -36.22 1.98 -23.74
CA TYR A 526 -36.45 0.82 -24.60
C TYR A 526 -35.23 -0.08 -24.60
N TRP A 527 -35.43 -1.39 -24.44
CA TRP A 527 -34.39 -2.36 -24.74
C TRP A 527 -34.98 -3.58 -25.46
N GLU A 528 -34.15 -4.24 -26.27
CA GLU A 528 -34.48 -5.47 -26.96
C GLU A 528 -33.25 -6.38 -27.09
N MET A 529 -33.50 -7.69 -27.07
CA MET A 529 -32.56 -8.74 -27.44
C MET A 529 -32.98 -9.32 -28.80
N GLN A 530 -32.02 -9.71 -29.63
CA GLN A 530 -32.25 -10.27 -30.96
C GLN A 530 -31.55 -11.63 -31.10
N ASP A 531 -32.22 -12.56 -31.80
CA ASP A 531 -31.65 -13.86 -32.18
C ASP A 531 -30.64 -13.72 -33.35
N ALA A 532 -30.04 -14.83 -33.76
CA ALA A 532 -29.09 -14.86 -34.88
C ALA A 532 -29.69 -14.48 -36.25
N ASN A 533 -31.03 -14.40 -36.38
CA ASN A 533 -31.74 -13.97 -37.58
C ASN A 533 -32.19 -12.50 -37.52
N GLY A 534 -31.90 -11.78 -36.42
CA GLY A 534 -32.39 -10.42 -36.18
C GLY A 534 -33.86 -10.35 -35.75
N GLN A 535 -34.46 -11.46 -35.33
CA GLN A 535 -35.79 -11.48 -34.74
C GLN A 535 -35.71 -11.10 -33.27
N ILE A 536 -36.68 -10.31 -32.77
CA ILE A 536 -36.72 -9.93 -31.35
C ILE A 536 -36.96 -11.19 -30.51
N TYR A 537 -36.01 -11.46 -29.62
CA TYR A 537 -36.02 -12.54 -28.65
C TYR A 537 -36.83 -12.15 -27.40
N ASP A 538 -36.57 -10.94 -26.89
CA ASP A 538 -37.26 -10.31 -25.77
C ASP A 538 -37.13 -8.78 -25.88
N ASN A 539 -38.09 -8.02 -25.38
CA ASN A 539 -38.02 -6.56 -25.34
C ASN A 539 -38.92 -5.94 -24.27
N ASN A 540 -38.62 -4.70 -23.87
CA ASN A 540 -39.46 -3.93 -22.95
C ASN A 540 -39.39 -2.41 -23.23
N PHE A 541 -40.46 -1.70 -22.89
CA PHE A 541 -40.50 -0.23 -22.90
C PHE A 541 -41.00 0.32 -21.56
N VAL A 542 -40.12 1.06 -20.88
CA VAL A 542 -40.36 1.68 -19.57
C VAL A 542 -40.41 3.19 -19.72
N SER A 543 -41.63 3.75 -19.76
CA SER A 543 -41.87 5.19 -19.88
C SER A 543 -41.32 5.98 -18.67
N ALA A 544 -41.56 5.48 -17.46
CA ALA A 544 -40.91 5.91 -16.23
C ALA A 544 -40.92 4.74 -15.24
N GLY A 545 -39.77 4.42 -14.64
CA GLY A 545 -39.65 3.28 -13.73
C GLY A 545 -38.36 3.26 -12.93
N ILE A 546 -38.19 2.20 -12.14
CA ILE A 546 -36.95 1.91 -11.41
C ILE A 546 -35.88 1.29 -12.32
N ALA A 547 -34.67 1.14 -11.81
CA ALA A 547 -33.57 0.44 -12.46
C ALA A 547 -34.02 -0.89 -13.10
N GLN A 548 -33.68 -1.11 -14.36
CA GLN A 548 -33.99 -2.34 -15.08
C GLN A 548 -32.91 -3.39 -14.82
N THR A 549 -33.30 -4.66 -14.76
CA THR A 549 -32.37 -5.80 -14.69
C THR A 549 -32.80 -6.82 -15.74
N ILE A 550 -31.86 -7.25 -16.56
CA ILE A 550 -32.04 -8.20 -17.66
C ILE A 550 -31.02 -9.33 -17.53
N THR A 551 -31.31 -10.48 -18.12
CA THR A 551 -30.34 -11.57 -18.26
C THR A 551 -30.22 -11.92 -19.73
N ILE A 552 -29.05 -11.69 -20.32
CA ILE A 552 -28.76 -12.01 -21.72
C ILE A 552 -28.30 -13.47 -21.81
N PRO A 553 -29.09 -14.38 -22.40
CA PRO A 553 -28.73 -15.79 -22.56
C PRO A 553 -27.73 -16.00 -23.72
N ASN A 554 -27.21 -17.22 -23.86
CA ASN A 554 -26.13 -17.55 -24.79
C ASN A 554 -26.56 -17.67 -26.27
N ASP A 555 -27.87 -17.70 -26.55
CA ASP A 555 -28.49 -17.78 -27.87
C ASP A 555 -28.87 -16.42 -28.47
N VAL A 556 -28.78 -15.35 -27.68
CA VAL A 556 -28.92 -13.96 -28.17
C VAL A 556 -27.67 -13.54 -28.93
N ALA A 557 -27.88 -12.96 -30.13
CA ALA A 557 -26.83 -12.47 -31.01
C ALA A 557 -26.70 -10.94 -31.01
N GLY A 558 -27.72 -10.22 -30.55
CA GLY A 558 -27.70 -8.76 -30.46
C GLY A 558 -28.48 -8.22 -29.25
N PHE A 559 -28.01 -7.12 -28.69
CA PHE A 559 -28.73 -6.33 -27.69
C PHE A 559 -28.79 -4.87 -28.13
N SER A 560 -29.96 -4.24 -28.05
CA SER A 560 -30.12 -2.81 -28.29
C SER A 560 -30.80 -2.13 -27.10
N SER A 561 -30.33 -0.95 -26.72
CA SER A 561 -30.97 -0.10 -25.70
C SER A 561 -30.95 1.38 -26.08
N ARG A 562 -31.97 2.11 -25.63
CA ARG A 562 -32.13 3.56 -25.83
C ARG A 562 -32.96 4.14 -24.69
N GLY A 563 -32.48 5.20 -24.06
CA GLY A 563 -33.15 5.86 -22.94
C GLY A 563 -33.03 5.08 -21.62
N CYS A 564 -32.19 4.05 -21.57
CA CYS A 564 -31.93 3.26 -20.38
C CYS A 564 -30.69 3.77 -19.63
N GLY A 565 -29.86 4.60 -20.27
CA GLY A 565 -28.68 5.21 -19.69
C GLY A 565 -27.46 4.30 -19.83
N VAL A 566 -26.97 3.81 -18.69
CA VAL A 566 -25.75 2.98 -18.62
C VAL A 566 -26.09 1.66 -17.94
N TRP A 567 -25.67 0.55 -18.54
CA TRP A 567 -25.80 -0.82 -18.05
C TRP A 567 -24.48 -1.29 -17.43
N GLU A 568 -24.59 -1.98 -16.30
CA GLU A 568 -23.49 -2.62 -15.58
C GLU A 568 -23.77 -4.11 -15.41
N LYS A 569 -22.77 -4.95 -15.71
CA LYS A 569 -22.82 -6.39 -15.48
C LYS A 569 -22.79 -6.69 -13.98
N GLN A 570 -23.68 -7.57 -13.53
CA GLN A 570 -23.83 -7.97 -12.12
C GLN A 570 -23.04 -9.25 -11.81
#